data_AF-A0A5C8FAC0-F1
#
_entry.id   AF-A0A5C8FAC0-F1
#
_cell.length_a   1.000
_cell.length_b   1.000
_cell.length_c   1.000
_cell.angle_alpha   90.00
_cell.angle_beta   90.00
_cell.angle_gamma   90.00
#
_symmetry.space_group_name_H-M   'P 1'
#
loop_
_entity.id
_entity.type
_entity.pdbx_description
1 polymer ?
#
loop_
_entity_poly.entity_id
_entity_poly.type
_entity_poly.pdbx_seq_one_letter_code
_entity_poly.pdbx_strand_id
1 'polypeptide(L)'
;MEFSIIFIIIFIVILGLATNYIIRSGTYGNKLKRINQLYSENNYDLAMREINELDPKYKRDPYILWLSANLYYRQQQFILAMAALQNIIDAGSFTKEVNQLNVREFLAKIYEETGNYKKAIDEYDEIIRLKDQDFDSLYKAGTISYEAAEWSLAQKYFTLAVARNDSNPQLLYMLANCYYQMRSYHAAQQNIQRALDLDPNNIQYHLLMGEVLSASRDFQNAVVELEIAYGSDALDNKDSISLQLANSYYELGNYEKAKGFYEKVLNKEDIPNEKVVDERYRYAETLVKYKQFENAVKQWEIIKSTRNIYLDIDHKLKTYSSIIANNALRTALEMDVVDYLEKHFYRVLTLNGYIVTDHSKKSDTLVFFVTIKKFGSEGQSYKSTFALDTSGYPMRQDIVDQFVDYARVYKSAHSFLISIGGFAPNLKTDDTIMTIEPERFEAIIEGVISFSD
;
A
#
# COMPACT_ATOMS: atom_id res chain seq x y z
N MET A 1 66.11 -69.56 15.48
CA MET A 1 64.81 -69.87 16.11
C MET A 1 64.05 -68.60 16.50
N GLU A 2 64.73 -67.56 17.00
CA GLU A 2 64.11 -66.30 17.42
C GLU A 2 63.45 -65.48 16.28
N PHE A 3 64.08 -65.39 15.10
CA PHE A 3 63.49 -64.68 13.95
C PHE A 3 62.15 -65.28 13.48
N SER A 4 61.97 -66.60 13.60
CA SER A 4 60.74 -67.29 13.22
C SER A 4 59.58 -66.97 14.17
N ILE A 5 59.87 -66.78 15.46
CA ILE A 5 58.87 -66.45 16.48
C ILE A 5 58.35 -65.02 16.29
N ILE A 6 59.24 -64.07 15.96
CA ILE A 6 58.86 -62.68 15.69
C ILE A 6 57.93 -62.59 14.47
N PHE A 7 58.23 -63.32 13.39
CA PHE A 7 57.35 -63.38 12.22
C PHE A 7 55.97 -63.98 12.53
N ILE A 8 55.91 -65.02 13.37
CA ILE A 8 54.65 -65.64 13.79
C ILE A 8 53.81 -64.65 14.62
N ILE A 9 54.43 -63.90 15.54
CA ILE A 9 53.74 -62.89 16.36
C ILE A 9 53.20 -61.75 15.48
N ILE A 10 54.01 -61.23 14.55
CA ILE A 10 53.57 -60.20 13.61
C ILE A 10 52.41 -60.71 12.75
N PHE A 11 52.49 -61.95 12.27
CA PHE A 11 51.43 -62.55 11.47
C PHE A 11 50.13 -62.70 12.27
N ILE A 12 50.18 -63.14 13.53
CA ILE A 12 49.00 -63.24 14.41
C ILE A 12 48.38 -61.86 14.67
N VAL A 13 49.20 -60.82 14.88
CA VAL A 13 48.70 -59.45 15.07
C VAL A 13 48.03 -58.93 13.80
N ILE A 14 48.63 -59.14 12.63
CA ILE A 14 48.03 -58.78 11.34
C ILE A 14 46.73 -59.56 11.11
N LEU A 15 46.69 -60.85 11.43
CA LEU A 15 45.49 -61.68 11.31
C LEU A 15 44.39 -61.22 12.27
N GLY A 16 44.74 -60.83 13.49
CA GLY A 16 43.84 -60.26 14.48
C GLY A 16 43.27 -58.90 14.05
N LEU A 17 44.10 -58.04 13.44
CA LEU A 17 43.66 -56.77 12.89
C LEU A 17 42.76 -56.97 11.66
N ALA A 18 43.10 -57.90 10.78
CA ALA A 18 42.32 -58.23 9.59
C ALA A 18 40.96 -58.85 9.95
N THR A 19 40.92 -59.78 10.91
CA THR A 19 39.66 -60.38 11.38
C THR A 19 38.77 -59.36 12.10
N ASN A 20 39.34 -58.49 12.95
CA ASN A 20 38.59 -57.39 13.58
C ASN A 20 38.07 -56.39 12.54
N TYR A 21 38.85 -56.08 11.50
CA TYR A 21 38.41 -55.24 10.40
C TYR A 21 37.23 -55.86 9.62
N ILE A 22 37.29 -57.16 9.31
CA ILE A 22 36.23 -57.88 8.60
C ILE A 22 34.94 -57.97 9.44
N ILE A 23 35.06 -58.23 10.75
CA ILE A 23 33.91 -58.25 11.65
C ILE A 23 33.26 -56.86 11.70
N ARG A 24 34.06 -55.79 11.88
CA ARG A 24 33.57 -54.41 11.94
C ARG A 24 33.05 -53.85 10.62
N SER A 25 33.49 -54.37 9.47
CA SER A 25 32.93 -53.99 8.17
C SER A 25 31.63 -54.74 7.89
N GLY A 26 31.51 -56.00 8.31
CA GLY A 26 30.27 -56.77 8.26
C GLY A 26 29.15 -56.21 9.17
N THR A 27 29.50 -55.66 10.34
CA THR A 27 28.50 -55.03 11.23
C THR A 27 27.93 -53.74 10.66
N TYR A 28 28.71 -52.94 9.93
CA TYR A 28 28.23 -51.71 9.31
C TYR A 28 27.12 -51.97 8.29
N GLY A 29 27.31 -52.95 7.40
CA GLY A 29 26.30 -53.30 6.40
C GLY A 29 24.96 -53.75 7.02
N ASN A 30 25.01 -54.45 8.15
CA ASN A 30 23.80 -54.84 8.89
C ASN A 30 23.13 -53.66 9.59
N LYS A 31 23.92 -52.78 10.23
CA LYS A 31 23.40 -51.53 10.83
C LYS A 31 22.77 -50.63 9.77
N LEU A 32 23.40 -50.48 8.60
CA LEU A 32 22.86 -49.69 7.49
C LEU A 32 21.51 -50.22 6.98
N LYS A 33 21.39 -51.54 6.79
CA LYS A 33 20.10 -52.18 6.44
C LYS A 33 19.03 -51.90 7.49
N ARG A 34 19.39 -51.97 8.78
CA ARG A 34 18.46 -51.67 9.88
C ARG A 34 18.04 -50.20 9.89
N ILE A 35 18.96 -49.27 9.69
CA ILE A 35 18.67 -47.83 9.57
C ILE A 35 17.69 -47.59 8.42
N ASN A 36 17.94 -48.16 7.24
CA ASN A 36 17.06 -48.01 6.08
C ASN A 36 15.67 -48.62 6.31
N GLN A 37 15.59 -49.78 6.96
CA GLN A 37 14.32 -50.38 7.35
C GLN A 37 13.54 -49.44 8.29
N LEU A 38 14.17 -48.97 9.37
CA LEU A 38 13.55 -48.07 10.34
C LEU A 38 13.10 -46.75 9.68
N TYR A 39 13.91 -46.23 8.75
CA TYR A 39 13.56 -45.05 7.96
C TYR A 39 12.31 -45.31 7.10
N SER A 40 12.22 -46.46 6.42
CA SER A 40 11.06 -46.84 5.62
C SER A 40 9.80 -47.12 6.44
N GLU A 41 9.96 -47.56 7.69
CA GLU A 41 8.88 -47.78 8.66
C GLU A 41 8.45 -46.48 9.37
N ASN A 42 9.02 -45.33 9.00
CA ASN A 42 8.84 -44.02 9.64
C ASN A 42 9.23 -43.99 11.13
N ASN A 43 10.06 -44.94 11.57
CA ASN A 43 10.57 -45.00 12.94
C ASN A 43 11.85 -44.18 13.09
N TYR A 44 11.70 -42.87 12.93
CA TYR A 44 12.80 -41.92 12.77
C TYR A 44 13.69 -41.78 14.02
N ASP A 45 13.10 -41.89 15.21
CA ASP A 45 13.86 -41.80 16.47
C ASP A 45 14.82 -42.97 16.64
N LEU A 46 14.35 -44.20 16.34
CA LEU A 46 15.21 -45.38 16.39
C LEU A 46 16.26 -45.34 15.26
N ALA A 47 15.89 -44.88 14.07
CA ALA A 47 16.84 -44.70 12.97
C ALA A 47 17.97 -43.73 13.37
N MET A 48 17.65 -42.62 14.03
CA MET A 48 18.65 -41.67 14.53
C MET A 48 19.52 -42.24 15.65
N ARG A 49 18.96 -43.06 16.55
CA ARG A 49 19.77 -43.75 17.58
C ARG A 49 20.79 -44.68 16.94
N GLU A 50 20.37 -45.49 15.96
CA GLU A 50 21.27 -46.39 15.24
C GLU A 50 22.40 -45.63 14.51
N ILE A 51 22.08 -44.50 13.87
CA ILE A 51 23.07 -43.61 13.25
C ILE A 51 24.06 -43.06 14.30
N ASN A 52 23.56 -42.65 15.47
CA ASN A 52 24.39 -42.11 16.55
C ASN A 52 25.33 -43.16 17.16
N GLU A 53 25.00 -44.45 17.09
CA GLU A 53 25.85 -45.56 17.53
C GLU A 53 26.85 -46.04 16.48
N LEU A 54 26.89 -45.44 15.28
CA LEU A 54 27.91 -45.75 14.28
C LEU A 54 29.29 -45.27 14.72
N ASP A 55 30.34 -46.00 14.32
CA ASP A 55 31.71 -45.53 14.49
C ASP A 55 31.88 -44.15 13.80
N PRO A 56 32.61 -43.19 14.39
CA PRO A 56 32.77 -41.84 13.84
C PRO A 56 33.24 -41.79 12.38
N LYS A 57 34.02 -42.78 11.92
CA LYS A 57 34.46 -42.90 10.54
C LYS A 57 33.31 -43.09 9.54
N TYR A 58 32.25 -43.80 9.93
CA TYR A 58 31.08 -44.06 9.07
C TYR A 58 30.08 -42.91 9.09
N LYS A 59 30.08 -42.08 10.15
CA LYS A 59 29.24 -40.88 10.21
C LYS A 59 29.63 -39.80 9.19
N ARG A 60 30.81 -39.93 8.58
CA ARG A 60 31.28 -39.06 7.48
C ARG A 60 30.94 -39.63 6.10
N ASP A 61 30.32 -40.80 6.02
CA ASP A 61 29.81 -41.36 4.77
C ASP A 61 28.72 -40.43 4.21
N PRO A 62 28.82 -39.98 2.95
CA PRO A 62 27.84 -39.08 2.33
C PRO A 62 26.41 -39.59 2.42
N TYR A 63 26.20 -40.90 2.32
CA TYR A 63 24.88 -41.50 2.42
C TYR A 63 24.31 -41.47 3.84
N ILE A 64 25.16 -41.69 4.85
CA ILE A 64 24.75 -41.55 6.26
C ILE A 64 24.45 -40.09 6.59
N LEU A 65 25.28 -39.15 6.11
CA LEU A 65 25.03 -37.72 6.30
C LEU A 65 23.72 -37.30 5.62
N TRP A 66 23.44 -37.80 4.42
CA TRP A 66 22.19 -37.55 3.70
C TRP A 66 20.96 -38.06 4.47
N LEU A 67 21.00 -39.31 4.97
CA LEU A 67 19.93 -39.86 5.81
C LEU A 67 19.74 -39.05 7.10
N SER A 68 20.85 -38.67 7.75
CA SER A 68 20.83 -37.86 8.97
C SER A 68 20.18 -36.50 8.71
N ALA A 69 20.53 -35.84 7.60
CA ALA A 69 19.92 -34.56 7.22
C ALA A 69 18.40 -34.67 7.04
N ASN A 70 17.93 -35.71 6.34
CA ASN A 70 16.51 -35.97 6.15
C ASN A 70 15.78 -36.22 7.48
N LEU A 71 16.39 -37.00 8.39
CA LEU A 71 15.83 -37.26 9.71
C LEU A 71 15.79 -36.00 10.58
N TYR A 72 16.87 -35.21 10.60
CA TYR A 72 16.90 -33.93 11.30
C TYR A 72 15.84 -32.96 10.77
N TYR A 73 15.67 -32.88 9.45
CA TYR A 73 14.63 -32.05 8.83
C TYR A 73 13.22 -32.47 9.27
N ARG A 74 12.91 -33.77 9.29
CA ARG A 74 11.62 -34.29 9.77
C ARG A 74 11.37 -33.97 11.25
N GLN A 75 12.44 -33.92 12.05
CA GLN A 75 12.39 -33.54 13.46
C GLN A 75 12.42 -32.01 13.68
N GLN A 76 12.32 -31.21 12.61
CA GLN A 76 12.43 -29.73 12.63
C GLN A 76 13.77 -29.21 13.20
N GLN A 77 14.80 -30.05 13.21
CA GLN A 77 16.16 -29.70 13.64
C GLN A 77 16.95 -29.14 12.44
N PHE A 78 16.48 -28.02 11.88
CA PHE A 78 16.99 -27.45 10.63
C PHE A 78 18.50 -27.17 10.67
N ILE A 79 19.03 -26.68 11.79
CA ILE A 79 20.46 -26.38 11.93
C ILE A 79 21.33 -27.63 11.73
N LEU A 80 20.92 -28.75 12.33
CA LEU A 80 21.65 -30.02 12.20
C LEU A 80 21.49 -30.61 10.81
N ALA A 81 20.31 -30.47 10.20
CA ALA A 81 20.08 -30.87 8.81
C ALA A 81 21.00 -30.11 7.85
N MET A 82 21.05 -28.78 7.95
CA MET A 82 21.91 -27.93 7.14
C MET A 82 23.39 -28.26 7.34
N ALA A 83 23.83 -28.47 8.59
CA ALA A 83 25.21 -28.84 8.87
C ALA A 83 25.60 -30.19 8.24
N ALA A 84 24.71 -31.18 8.28
CA ALA A 84 24.94 -32.47 7.64
C ALA A 84 25.03 -32.35 6.11
N LEU A 85 24.17 -31.56 5.48
CA LEU A 85 24.21 -31.29 4.03
C LEU A 85 25.47 -30.52 3.62
N GLN A 86 25.86 -29.50 4.40
CA GLN A 86 27.07 -28.73 4.14
C GLN A 86 28.32 -29.62 4.21
N ASN A 87 28.39 -30.54 5.17
CA ASN A 87 29.50 -31.49 5.26
C ASN A 87 29.63 -32.38 4.01
N ILE A 88 28.52 -32.73 3.34
CA ILE A 88 28.56 -33.49 2.09
C ILE A 88 29.16 -32.63 0.97
N ILE A 89 28.75 -31.37 0.88
CA ILE A 89 29.24 -30.41 -0.11
C ILE A 89 30.74 -30.13 0.09
N ASP A 90 31.15 -29.82 1.31
CA ASP A 90 32.54 -29.47 1.66
C ASP A 90 33.50 -30.64 1.43
N ALA A 91 33.04 -31.87 1.65
CA ALA A 91 33.80 -33.08 1.37
C ALA A 91 33.90 -33.42 -0.14
N GLY A 92 33.12 -32.76 -1.00
CA GLY A 92 33.04 -33.04 -2.44
C GLY A 92 32.70 -34.49 -2.77
N SER A 93 32.07 -35.20 -1.83
CA SER A 93 31.90 -36.66 -1.88
C SER A 93 30.47 -36.99 -2.29
N PHE A 94 30.26 -37.18 -3.58
CA PHE A 94 28.95 -37.50 -4.17
C PHE A 94 28.90 -38.94 -4.67
N THR A 95 27.75 -39.59 -4.52
CA THR A 95 27.49 -40.96 -5.00
C THR A 95 26.32 -40.97 -5.97
N LYS A 96 25.96 -42.15 -6.50
CA LYS A 96 24.76 -42.30 -7.34
C LYS A 96 23.48 -41.99 -6.55
N GLU A 97 23.47 -42.34 -5.27
CA GLU A 97 22.38 -42.13 -4.33
C GLU A 97 22.35 -40.70 -3.76
N VAL A 98 23.53 -40.09 -3.58
CA VAL A 98 23.70 -38.73 -3.06
C VAL A 98 24.41 -37.87 -4.10
N ASN A 99 23.63 -37.31 -5.02
CA ASN A 99 24.17 -36.44 -6.05
C ASN A 99 24.24 -34.98 -5.54
N GLN A 100 25.17 -34.19 -6.12
CA GLN A 100 25.41 -32.81 -5.72
C GLN A 100 24.17 -31.92 -5.85
N LEU A 101 23.40 -32.11 -6.93
CA LEU A 101 22.22 -31.31 -7.22
C LEU A 101 21.15 -31.48 -6.12
N ASN A 102 20.77 -32.72 -5.80
CA ASN A 102 19.76 -33.05 -4.78
C ASN A 102 20.17 -32.51 -3.40
N VAL A 103 21.46 -32.56 -3.07
CA VAL A 103 21.98 -32.02 -1.81
C VAL A 103 21.78 -30.51 -1.75
N ARG A 104 22.12 -29.80 -2.82
CA ARG A 104 21.94 -28.35 -2.91
C ARG A 104 20.49 -27.94 -2.95
N GLU A 105 19.64 -28.63 -3.70
CA GLU A 105 18.19 -28.39 -3.73
C GLU A 105 17.57 -28.56 -2.35
N PHE A 106 17.98 -29.60 -1.60
CA PHE A 106 17.47 -29.80 -0.26
C PHE A 106 17.97 -28.73 0.72
N LEU A 107 19.24 -28.33 0.60
CA LEU A 107 19.80 -27.25 1.42
C LEU A 107 19.12 -25.91 1.13
N ALA A 108 18.93 -25.57 -0.16
CA ALA A 108 18.21 -24.38 -0.61
C ALA A 108 16.77 -24.34 -0.07
N LYS A 109 16.07 -25.48 -0.13
CA LYS A 109 14.72 -25.64 0.43
C LYS A 109 14.70 -25.36 1.94
N ILE A 110 15.67 -25.87 2.70
CA ILE A 110 15.72 -25.62 4.15
C ILE A 110 16.03 -24.13 4.42
N TYR A 111 16.89 -23.51 3.62
CA TYR A 111 17.13 -22.06 3.74
C TYR A 111 15.89 -21.23 3.41
N GLU A 112 15.11 -21.61 2.40
CA GLU A 112 13.81 -21.01 2.07
C GLU A 112 12.84 -21.11 3.25
N GLU A 113 12.62 -22.32 3.78
CA GLU A 113 11.69 -22.56 4.90
C GLU A 113 12.11 -21.87 6.21
N THR A 114 13.41 -21.64 6.41
CA THR A 114 13.94 -20.94 7.58
C THR A 114 14.07 -19.42 7.38
N GLY A 115 13.67 -18.90 6.21
CA GLY A 115 13.74 -17.48 5.87
C GLY A 115 15.17 -16.96 5.66
N ASN A 116 16.15 -17.84 5.51
CA ASN A 116 17.54 -17.46 5.23
C ASN A 116 17.76 -17.26 3.73
N TYR A 117 17.07 -16.27 3.16
CA TYR A 117 17.00 -16.07 1.72
C TYR A 117 18.36 -15.85 1.06
N LYS A 118 19.31 -15.18 1.74
CA LYS A 118 20.66 -14.96 1.19
C LYS A 118 21.38 -16.27 0.90
N LYS A 119 21.37 -17.21 1.85
CA LYS A 119 21.97 -18.52 1.64
C LYS A 119 21.18 -19.39 0.67
N ALA A 120 19.85 -19.25 0.64
CA ALA A 120 19.04 -19.91 -0.37
C ALA A 120 19.47 -19.47 -1.78
N ILE A 121 19.63 -18.15 -2.00
CA ILE A 121 20.09 -17.58 -3.27
C ILE A 121 21.48 -18.12 -3.64
N ASP A 122 22.43 -18.18 -2.70
CA ASP A 122 23.76 -18.74 -2.94
C ASP A 122 23.69 -20.20 -3.44
N GLU A 123 22.82 -21.02 -2.85
CA GLU A 123 22.60 -22.40 -3.29
C GLU A 123 21.90 -22.47 -4.66
N TYR A 124 20.94 -21.59 -4.93
CA TYR A 124 20.30 -21.50 -6.25
C TYR A 124 21.28 -21.06 -7.34
N ASP A 125 22.26 -20.21 -7.06
CA ASP A 125 23.33 -19.86 -8.02
C ASP A 125 24.22 -21.07 -8.38
N GLU A 126 24.45 -21.98 -7.44
CA GLU A 126 25.12 -23.26 -7.71
C GLU A 126 24.21 -24.21 -8.49
N ILE A 127 22.92 -24.30 -8.15
CA ILE A 127 21.93 -25.12 -8.88
C ILE A 127 21.79 -24.65 -10.33
N ILE A 128 21.67 -23.34 -10.56
CA ILE A 128 21.60 -22.72 -11.89
C ILE A 128 22.84 -23.09 -12.73
N ARG A 129 24.03 -23.13 -12.13
CA ARG A 129 25.25 -23.57 -12.80
C ARG A 129 25.24 -25.06 -13.14
N LEU A 130 24.71 -25.91 -12.26
CA LEU A 130 24.63 -27.36 -12.47
C LEU A 130 23.58 -27.77 -13.51
N LYS A 131 22.54 -26.95 -13.72
CA LYS A 131 21.45 -27.20 -14.67
C LYS A 131 21.51 -26.30 -15.91
N ASP A 132 22.66 -25.70 -16.20
CA ASP A 132 22.88 -24.85 -17.38
C ASP A 132 21.83 -23.74 -17.58
N GLN A 133 21.43 -23.08 -16.48
CA GLN A 133 20.43 -22.01 -16.46
C GLN A 133 19.07 -22.42 -17.04
N ASP A 134 18.56 -23.58 -16.58
CA ASP A 134 17.20 -24.01 -16.86
C ASP A 134 16.15 -23.06 -16.29
N PHE A 135 14.95 -23.13 -16.86
CA PHE A 135 13.84 -22.25 -16.47
C PHE A 135 13.47 -22.37 -14.99
N ASP A 136 13.33 -23.58 -14.46
CA ASP A 136 12.78 -23.81 -13.12
C ASP A 136 13.71 -23.24 -12.04
N SER A 137 15.02 -23.43 -12.20
CA SER A 137 16.01 -22.90 -11.26
C SER A 137 16.09 -21.37 -11.30
N LEU A 138 16.03 -20.76 -12.49
CA LEU A 138 16.00 -19.31 -12.64
C LEU A 138 14.72 -18.71 -12.04
N TYR A 139 13.57 -19.33 -12.30
CA TYR A 139 12.28 -18.91 -11.75
C TYR A 139 12.28 -18.98 -10.22
N LYS A 140 12.81 -20.07 -9.65
CA LYS A 140 12.94 -20.23 -8.20
C LYS A 140 13.89 -19.20 -7.57
N ALA A 141 15.07 -19.00 -8.16
CA ALA A 141 16.01 -17.97 -7.70
C ALA A 141 15.40 -16.56 -7.73
N GLY A 142 14.65 -16.23 -8.79
CA GLY A 142 13.91 -14.98 -8.90
C GLY A 142 12.83 -14.83 -7.83
N THR A 143 12.06 -15.89 -7.57
CA THR A 143 11.00 -15.90 -6.55
C THR A 143 11.56 -15.64 -5.16
N ILE A 144 12.63 -16.34 -4.79
CA ILE A 144 13.27 -16.18 -3.48
C ILE A 144 13.92 -14.80 -3.35
N SER A 145 14.52 -14.29 -4.43
CA SER A 145 15.06 -12.93 -4.45
C SER A 145 13.95 -11.88 -4.25
N TYR A 146 12.75 -12.13 -4.80
CA TYR A 146 11.58 -11.28 -4.60
C TYR A 146 11.10 -11.33 -3.14
N GLU A 147 10.96 -12.52 -2.55
CA GLU A 147 10.60 -12.68 -1.13
C GLU A 147 11.63 -12.05 -0.18
N ALA A 148 12.90 -12.04 -0.58
CA ALA A 148 13.99 -11.36 0.14
C ALA A 148 13.95 -9.82 0.01
N ALA A 149 13.01 -9.25 -0.74
CA ALA A 149 12.96 -7.84 -1.13
C ALA A 149 14.18 -7.35 -1.93
N GLU A 150 14.94 -8.26 -2.54
CA GLU A 150 16.08 -7.97 -3.42
C GLU A 150 15.58 -7.80 -4.86
N TRP A 151 14.74 -6.79 -5.09
CA TRP A 151 13.97 -6.60 -6.32
C TRP A 151 14.82 -6.56 -7.59
N SER A 152 16.01 -5.93 -7.52
CA SER A 152 16.95 -5.86 -8.65
C SER A 152 17.50 -7.24 -9.02
N LEU A 153 17.77 -8.09 -8.02
CA LEU A 153 18.27 -9.44 -8.25
C LEU A 153 17.15 -10.35 -8.77
N ALA A 154 15.94 -10.23 -8.22
CA ALA A 154 14.75 -10.91 -8.70
C ALA A 154 14.48 -10.57 -10.18
N GLN A 155 14.51 -9.29 -10.53
CA GLN A 155 14.38 -8.81 -11.91
C GLN A 155 15.41 -9.46 -12.85
N LYS A 156 16.67 -9.57 -12.42
CA LYS A 156 17.73 -10.23 -13.21
C LYS A 156 17.40 -11.70 -13.48
N TYR A 157 17.09 -12.50 -12.45
CA TYR A 157 16.78 -13.92 -12.63
C TYR A 157 15.50 -14.14 -13.44
N PHE A 158 14.45 -13.36 -13.18
CA PHE A 158 13.22 -13.46 -13.96
C PHE A 158 13.43 -13.07 -15.42
N THR A 159 14.26 -12.07 -15.72
CA THR A 159 14.61 -11.73 -17.11
C THR A 159 15.31 -12.89 -17.82
N LEU A 160 16.24 -13.58 -17.13
CA LEU A 160 16.87 -14.78 -17.67
C LEU A 160 15.86 -15.92 -17.85
N ALA A 161 14.92 -16.10 -16.93
CA ALA A 161 13.85 -17.11 -17.04
C ALA A 161 12.92 -16.82 -18.23
N VAL A 162 12.58 -15.53 -18.48
CA VAL A 162 11.74 -15.11 -19.61
C VAL A 162 12.43 -15.47 -20.94
N ALA A 163 13.76 -15.36 -21.01
CA ALA A 163 14.51 -15.77 -22.19
C ALA A 163 14.47 -17.29 -22.47
N ARG A 164 14.10 -18.11 -21.47
CA ARG A 164 13.89 -19.56 -21.63
C ARG A 164 12.45 -19.92 -21.97
N ASN A 165 11.49 -19.16 -21.44
CA ASN A 165 10.07 -19.32 -21.71
C ASN A 165 9.37 -17.97 -21.60
N ASP A 166 9.12 -17.34 -22.74
CA ASP A 166 8.55 -16.00 -22.84
C ASP A 166 7.01 -15.97 -22.77
N SER A 167 6.39 -17.15 -22.75
CA SER A 167 4.96 -17.37 -22.87
C SER A 167 4.30 -17.75 -21.53
N ASN A 168 5.01 -17.59 -20.41
CA ASN A 168 4.48 -17.83 -19.07
C ASN A 168 3.95 -16.51 -18.46
N PRO A 169 2.61 -16.31 -18.37
CA PRO A 169 2.03 -15.08 -17.84
C PRO A 169 2.38 -14.83 -16.38
N GLN A 170 2.52 -15.89 -15.57
CA GLN A 170 2.88 -15.75 -14.15
C GLN A 170 4.29 -15.17 -13.97
N LEU A 171 5.23 -15.57 -14.82
CA LEU A 171 6.58 -15.01 -14.80
C LEU A 171 6.58 -13.54 -15.23
N LEU A 172 5.79 -13.17 -16.24
CA LEU A 172 5.64 -11.76 -16.66
C LEU A 172 5.02 -10.91 -15.53
N TYR A 173 4.04 -11.45 -14.82
CA TYR A 173 3.46 -10.83 -13.62
C TYR A 173 4.49 -10.64 -12.49
N MET A 174 5.32 -11.65 -12.20
CA MET A 174 6.40 -11.53 -11.22
C MET A 174 7.45 -10.48 -11.61
N LEU A 175 7.81 -10.43 -12.89
CA LEU A 175 8.73 -9.42 -13.42
C LEU A 175 8.13 -8.01 -13.35
N ALA A 176 6.83 -7.85 -13.67
CA ALA A 176 6.11 -6.60 -13.52
C ALA A 176 6.08 -6.12 -12.06
N ASN A 177 5.83 -7.02 -11.11
CA ASN A 177 5.92 -6.73 -9.68
C ASN A 177 7.31 -6.22 -9.28
N CYS A 178 8.39 -6.86 -9.76
CA CYS A 178 9.75 -6.38 -9.50
C CYS A 178 9.95 -4.94 -9.99
N TYR A 179 9.54 -4.65 -11.23
CA TYR A 179 9.62 -3.30 -11.78
C TYR A 179 8.76 -2.30 -11.01
N TYR A 180 7.57 -2.70 -10.54
CA TYR A 180 6.70 -1.86 -9.72
C TYR A 180 7.36 -1.50 -8.37
N GLN A 181 7.94 -2.47 -7.66
CA GLN A 181 8.67 -2.23 -6.41
C GLN A 181 9.90 -1.33 -6.62
N MET A 182 10.55 -1.46 -7.79
CA MET A 182 11.66 -0.59 -8.21
C MET A 182 11.20 0.78 -8.76
N ARG A 183 9.89 1.10 -8.69
CA ARG A 183 9.27 2.33 -9.22
C ARG A 183 9.50 2.57 -10.72
N SER A 184 9.79 1.51 -11.45
CA SER A 184 9.99 1.50 -12.90
C SER A 184 8.65 1.23 -13.60
N TYR A 185 7.69 2.14 -13.41
CA TYR A 185 6.28 1.91 -13.76
C TYR A 185 6.04 1.60 -15.24
N HIS A 186 6.78 2.24 -16.16
CA HIS A 186 6.66 1.94 -17.60
C HIS A 186 7.04 0.49 -17.93
N ALA A 187 8.13 -0.02 -17.34
CA ALA A 187 8.54 -1.41 -17.54
C ALA A 187 7.57 -2.39 -16.85
N ALA A 188 7.03 -2.02 -15.69
CA ALA A 188 5.99 -2.79 -15.02
C ALA A 188 4.77 -2.92 -15.92
N GLN A 189 4.25 -1.80 -16.45
CA GLN A 189 3.09 -1.73 -17.33
C GLN A 189 3.26 -2.61 -18.58
N GLN A 190 4.41 -2.54 -19.25
CA GLN A 190 4.67 -3.38 -20.42
C GLN A 190 4.61 -4.88 -20.11
N ASN A 191 5.18 -5.31 -18.98
CA ASN A 191 5.20 -6.72 -18.62
C ASN A 191 3.84 -7.20 -18.13
N ILE A 192 3.11 -6.39 -17.35
CA ILE A 192 1.77 -6.76 -16.89
C ILE A 192 0.76 -6.77 -18.05
N GLN A 193 0.90 -5.87 -19.03
CA GLN A 193 0.09 -5.91 -20.25
C GLN A 193 0.29 -7.22 -21.00
N ARG A 194 1.55 -7.67 -21.19
CA ARG A 194 1.83 -8.95 -21.84
C ARG A 194 1.26 -10.14 -21.06
N ALA A 195 1.24 -10.08 -19.72
CA ALA A 195 0.62 -11.12 -18.90
C ALA A 195 -0.90 -11.14 -19.11
N LEU A 196 -1.56 -9.97 -19.16
CA LEU A 196 -2.98 -9.83 -19.49
C LEU A 196 -3.30 -10.28 -20.93
N ASP A 197 -2.42 -10.03 -21.89
CA ASP A 197 -2.61 -10.48 -23.27
C ASP A 197 -2.65 -12.02 -23.38
N LEU A 198 -1.92 -12.71 -22.49
CA LEU A 198 -1.86 -14.18 -22.41
C LEU A 198 -2.98 -14.79 -21.55
N ASP A 199 -3.36 -14.12 -20.46
CA ASP A 199 -4.46 -14.54 -19.58
C ASP A 199 -5.33 -13.32 -19.21
N PRO A 200 -6.28 -12.93 -20.08
CA PRO A 200 -7.06 -11.70 -19.94
C PRO A 200 -8.07 -11.70 -18.79
N ASN A 201 -8.33 -12.84 -18.15
CA ASN A 201 -9.32 -12.96 -17.09
C ASN A 201 -8.67 -13.04 -15.70
N ASN A 202 -7.34 -12.90 -15.63
CA ASN A 202 -6.63 -13.03 -14.38
C ASN A 202 -6.79 -11.77 -13.52
N ILE A 203 -7.53 -11.92 -12.43
CA ILE A 203 -7.89 -10.83 -11.53
C ILE A 203 -6.67 -10.21 -10.84
N GLN A 204 -5.65 -11.01 -10.54
CA GLN A 204 -4.40 -10.50 -9.96
C GLN A 204 -3.64 -9.60 -10.94
N TYR A 205 -3.79 -9.86 -12.25
CA TYR A 205 -3.10 -9.07 -13.26
C TYR A 205 -3.79 -7.72 -13.48
N HIS A 206 -5.13 -7.69 -13.48
CA HIS A 206 -5.90 -6.45 -13.45
C HIS A 206 -5.58 -5.61 -12.21
N LEU A 207 -5.46 -6.24 -11.03
CA LEU A 207 -5.09 -5.53 -9.81
C LEU A 207 -3.72 -4.86 -9.94
N LEU A 208 -2.69 -5.61 -10.34
CA LEU A 208 -1.35 -5.03 -10.51
C LEU A 208 -1.31 -3.96 -11.62
N MET A 209 -2.04 -4.15 -12.72
CA MET A 209 -2.15 -3.14 -13.76
C MET A 209 -2.75 -1.84 -13.19
N GLY A 210 -3.83 -1.95 -12.43
CA GLY A 210 -4.45 -0.82 -11.73
C GLY A 210 -3.48 -0.11 -10.77
N GLU A 211 -2.71 -0.86 -10.00
CA GLU A 211 -1.67 -0.32 -9.09
C GLU A 211 -0.56 0.42 -9.84
N VAL A 212 -0.05 -0.19 -10.92
CA VAL A 212 0.98 0.40 -11.77
C VAL A 212 0.49 1.70 -12.41
N LEU A 213 -0.73 1.71 -12.96
CA LEU A 213 -1.33 2.88 -13.59
C LEU A 213 -1.59 4.01 -12.59
N SER A 214 -2.09 3.67 -11.39
CA SER A 214 -2.30 4.65 -10.31
C SER A 214 -0.97 5.27 -9.87
N ALA A 215 0.08 4.46 -9.70
CA ALA A 215 1.42 4.93 -9.35
C ALA A 215 2.08 5.77 -10.47
N SER A 216 1.78 5.49 -11.74
CA SER A 216 2.19 6.33 -12.87
C SER A 216 1.30 7.56 -13.11
N ARG A 217 0.32 7.81 -12.24
CA ARG A 217 -0.68 8.89 -12.32
C ARG A 217 -1.62 8.83 -13.53
N ASP A 218 -1.73 7.67 -14.17
CA ASP A 218 -2.76 7.40 -15.17
C ASP A 218 -4.04 6.92 -14.46
N PHE A 219 -4.65 7.83 -13.71
CA PHE A 219 -5.80 7.51 -12.87
C PHE A 219 -7.02 7.09 -13.69
N GLN A 220 -7.14 7.58 -14.93
CA GLN A 220 -8.27 7.28 -15.81
C GLN A 220 -8.30 5.80 -16.21
N ASN A 221 -7.15 5.24 -16.58
CA ASN A 221 -7.06 3.80 -16.87
C ASN A 221 -6.97 2.97 -15.59
N ALA A 222 -6.35 3.50 -14.52
CA ALA A 222 -6.27 2.80 -13.24
C ALA A 222 -7.65 2.44 -12.69
N VAL A 223 -8.62 3.36 -12.71
CA VAL A 223 -9.97 3.06 -12.20
C VAL A 223 -10.66 1.94 -12.98
N VAL A 224 -10.41 1.80 -14.29
CA VAL A 224 -11.00 0.72 -15.10
C VAL A 224 -10.50 -0.64 -14.63
N GLU A 225 -9.18 -0.78 -14.53
CA GLU A 225 -8.53 -2.04 -14.12
C GLU A 225 -8.85 -2.40 -12.66
N LEU A 226 -8.82 -1.41 -11.77
CA LEU A 226 -9.17 -1.58 -10.37
C LEU A 226 -10.66 -1.92 -10.17
N GLU A 227 -11.57 -1.39 -11.00
CA GLU A 227 -13.00 -1.76 -10.94
C GLU A 227 -13.23 -3.21 -11.38
N ILE A 228 -12.51 -3.69 -12.40
CA ILE A 228 -12.53 -5.11 -12.78
C ILE A 228 -12.08 -5.98 -11.61
N ALA A 229 -10.94 -5.64 -10.99
CA ALA A 229 -10.43 -6.39 -9.84
C ALA A 229 -11.39 -6.33 -8.64
N TYR A 230 -11.97 -5.16 -8.35
CA TYR A 230 -12.92 -4.95 -7.26
C TYR A 230 -14.23 -5.74 -7.46
N GLY A 231 -14.68 -5.90 -8.71
CA GLY A 231 -15.90 -6.65 -9.04
C GLY A 231 -15.79 -8.15 -8.85
N SER A 232 -14.58 -8.70 -8.71
CA SER A 232 -14.35 -10.14 -8.61
C SER A 232 -14.51 -10.70 -7.20
N ASP A 233 -15.07 -11.90 -7.08
CA ASP A 233 -15.17 -12.65 -5.81
C ASP A 233 -13.89 -13.43 -5.48
N ALA A 234 -12.90 -13.43 -6.37
CA ALA A 234 -11.62 -14.12 -6.15
C ALA A 234 -10.70 -13.42 -5.14
N LEU A 235 -11.07 -12.22 -4.67
CA LEU A 235 -10.30 -11.41 -3.73
C LEU A 235 -11.08 -11.29 -2.41
N ASP A 236 -10.57 -11.92 -1.36
CA ASP A 236 -11.24 -12.00 -0.05
C ASP A 236 -11.32 -10.64 0.67
N ASN A 237 -10.26 -9.81 0.59
CA ASN A 237 -10.21 -8.48 1.20
C ASN A 237 -10.06 -7.40 0.13
N LYS A 238 -11.09 -6.56 -0.01
CA LYS A 238 -11.16 -5.48 -1.00
C LYS A 238 -10.79 -4.10 -0.45
N ASP A 239 -10.25 -4.02 0.77
CA ASP A 239 -9.96 -2.74 1.42
C ASP A 239 -8.84 -1.98 0.72
N SER A 240 -7.75 -2.67 0.38
CA SER A 240 -6.63 -2.07 -0.37
C SER A 240 -7.11 -1.50 -1.71
N ILE A 241 -7.91 -2.28 -2.44
CA ILE A 241 -8.47 -1.89 -3.75
C ILE A 241 -9.45 -0.72 -3.59
N SER A 242 -10.27 -0.73 -2.53
CA SER A 242 -11.19 0.37 -2.24
C SER A 242 -10.44 1.67 -1.98
N LEU A 243 -9.34 1.66 -1.22
CA LEU A 243 -8.52 2.85 -1.01
C LEU A 243 -7.84 3.32 -2.30
N GLN A 244 -7.32 2.41 -3.13
CA GLN A 244 -6.72 2.76 -4.43
C GLN A 244 -7.75 3.35 -5.40
N LEU A 245 -8.97 2.81 -5.45
CA LEU A 245 -10.09 3.37 -6.20
C LEU A 245 -10.49 4.73 -5.66
N ALA A 246 -10.59 4.89 -4.34
CA ALA A 246 -10.92 6.17 -3.72
C ALA A 246 -9.89 7.25 -4.06
N ASN A 247 -8.60 6.93 -3.94
CA ASN A 247 -7.50 7.83 -4.28
C ASN A 247 -7.50 8.19 -5.77
N SER A 248 -7.72 7.21 -6.66
CA SER A 248 -7.75 7.44 -8.11
C SER A 248 -8.97 8.30 -8.50
N TYR A 249 -10.14 8.04 -7.92
CA TYR A 249 -11.34 8.86 -8.14
C TYR A 249 -11.19 10.28 -7.58
N TYR A 250 -10.52 10.44 -6.44
CA TYR A 250 -10.21 11.75 -5.86
C TYR A 250 -9.35 12.58 -6.81
N GLU A 251 -8.30 11.99 -7.38
CA GLU A 251 -7.40 12.68 -8.33
C GLU A 251 -8.11 13.02 -9.66
N LEU A 252 -9.09 12.22 -10.08
CA LEU A 252 -9.96 12.52 -11.21
C LEU A 252 -11.04 13.58 -10.89
N GLY A 253 -11.14 14.05 -9.64
CA GLY A 253 -12.18 14.99 -9.19
C GLY A 253 -13.57 14.36 -9.06
N ASN A 254 -13.70 13.04 -9.18
CA ASN A 254 -14.96 12.33 -8.93
C ASN A 254 -15.10 12.07 -7.43
N TYR A 255 -15.40 13.13 -6.70
CA TYR A 255 -15.50 13.12 -5.25
C TYR A 255 -16.63 12.22 -4.72
N GLU A 256 -17.69 11.99 -5.53
CA GLU A 256 -18.82 11.14 -5.13
C GLU A 256 -18.39 9.69 -4.97
N LYS A 257 -17.77 9.14 -6.03
CA LYS A 257 -17.22 7.78 -5.99
C LYS A 257 -16.08 7.68 -4.98
N ALA A 258 -15.19 8.69 -4.92
CA ALA A 258 -14.10 8.70 -3.97
C ALA A 258 -14.61 8.57 -2.52
N LYS A 259 -15.60 9.37 -2.15
CA LYS A 259 -16.26 9.31 -0.84
C LYS A 259 -16.80 7.91 -0.55
N GLY A 260 -17.57 7.34 -1.47
CA GLY A 260 -18.19 6.02 -1.27
C GLY A 260 -17.18 4.89 -1.07
N PHE A 261 -16.02 4.96 -1.73
CA PHE A 261 -14.94 3.98 -1.52
C PHE A 261 -14.14 4.23 -0.24
N TYR A 262 -13.88 5.49 0.15
CA TYR A 262 -13.28 5.81 1.44
C TYR A 262 -14.14 5.30 2.61
N GLU A 263 -15.46 5.51 2.55
CA GLU A 263 -16.40 5.09 3.61
C GLU A 263 -16.42 3.57 3.84
N LYS A 264 -16.20 2.76 2.80
CA LYS A 264 -16.14 1.29 2.93
C LYS A 264 -15.00 0.82 3.82
N VAL A 265 -13.94 1.62 3.93
CA VAL A 265 -12.70 1.24 4.61
C VAL A 265 -12.52 2.07 5.88
N LEU A 266 -12.52 3.39 5.77
CA LEU A 266 -12.12 4.30 6.86
C LEU A 266 -13.13 4.40 8.01
N ASN A 267 -14.32 3.81 7.86
CA ASN A 267 -15.33 3.67 8.92
C ASN A 267 -15.15 2.39 9.76
N LYS A 268 -14.26 1.47 9.36
CA LYS A 268 -13.99 0.26 10.14
C LYS A 268 -13.07 0.57 11.34
N GLU A 269 -13.32 -0.07 12.47
CA GLU A 269 -12.58 0.16 13.73
C GLU A 269 -11.21 -0.54 13.78
N ASP A 270 -11.00 -1.56 12.96
CA ASP A 270 -9.84 -2.45 12.98
C ASP A 270 -8.66 -1.94 12.15
N ILE A 271 -8.82 -0.83 11.42
CA ILE A 271 -7.77 -0.28 10.56
C ILE A 271 -6.81 0.59 11.38
N PRO A 272 -5.51 0.25 11.43
CA PRO A 272 -4.52 1.07 12.12
C PRO A 272 -4.45 2.46 11.48
N ASN A 273 -4.85 3.49 12.23
CA ASN A 273 -4.96 4.85 11.72
C ASN A 273 -3.62 5.40 11.21
N GLU A 274 -2.48 4.91 11.74
CA GLU A 274 -1.15 5.32 11.31
C GLU A 274 -0.81 4.90 9.88
N LYS A 275 -1.52 3.92 9.33
CA LYS A 275 -1.29 3.39 7.97
C LYS A 275 -2.16 4.07 6.91
N VAL A 276 -3.17 4.84 7.30
CA VAL A 276 -4.17 5.43 6.39
C VAL A 276 -4.30 6.95 6.56
N VAL A 277 -3.23 7.61 7.04
CA VAL A 277 -3.23 9.05 7.34
C VAL A 277 -3.51 9.88 6.08
N ASP A 278 -2.91 9.50 4.95
CA ASP A 278 -3.08 10.20 3.67
C ASP A 278 -4.49 10.01 3.10
N GLU A 279 -5.03 8.79 3.19
CA GLU A 279 -6.39 8.47 2.79
C GLU A 279 -7.42 9.20 3.65
N ARG A 280 -7.21 9.27 4.98
CA ARG A 280 -8.07 10.04 5.89
C ARG A 280 -8.03 11.53 5.56
N TYR A 281 -6.88 12.07 5.19
CA TYR A 281 -6.76 13.48 4.79
C TYR A 281 -7.60 13.76 3.53
N ARG A 282 -7.42 12.95 2.48
CA ARG A 282 -8.17 13.08 1.22
C ARG A 282 -9.67 12.85 1.43
N TYR A 283 -10.03 11.91 2.29
CA TYR A 283 -11.41 11.67 2.68
C TYR A 283 -12.01 12.88 3.41
N ALA A 284 -11.30 13.48 4.36
CA ALA A 284 -11.73 14.71 5.02
C ALA A 284 -11.96 15.86 4.02
N GLU A 285 -11.03 16.08 3.08
CA GLU A 285 -11.20 17.08 2.02
C GLU A 285 -12.42 16.78 1.14
N THR A 286 -12.67 15.51 0.84
CA THR A 286 -13.85 15.06 0.11
C THR A 286 -15.12 15.37 0.89
N LEU A 287 -15.14 15.10 2.20
CA LEU A 287 -16.28 15.39 3.08
C LEU A 287 -16.59 16.89 3.15
N VAL A 288 -15.58 17.76 3.16
CA VAL A 288 -15.77 19.22 3.08
C VAL A 288 -16.50 19.60 1.79
N LYS A 289 -16.16 19.00 0.64
CA LYS A 289 -16.86 19.26 -0.64
C LYS A 289 -18.34 18.92 -0.57
N TYR A 290 -18.70 17.91 0.21
CA TYR A 290 -20.08 17.50 0.49
C TYR A 290 -20.70 18.18 1.72
N LYS A 291 -20.05 19.21 2.25
CA LYS A 291 -20.50 19.98 3.42
C LYS A 291 -20.67 19.13 4.70
N GLN A 292 -20.00 17.98 4.77
CA GLN A 292 -20.03 17.08 5.93
C GLN A 292 -18.91 17.43 6.92
N PHE A 293 -18.94 18.66 7.44
CA PHE A 293 -17.84 19.21 8.24
C PHE A 293 -17.61 18.46 9.54
N GLU A 294 -18.66 18.01 10.23
CA GLU A 294 -18.52 17.22 11.45
C GLU A 294 -17.72 15.93 11.20
N ASN A 295 -17.98 15.26 10.08
CA ASN A 295 -17.25 14.06 9.70
C ASN A 295 -15.82 14.39 9.25
N ALA A 296 -15.61 15.51 8.55
CA ALA A 296 -14.27 15.97 8.16
C ALA A 296 -13.41 16.29 9.39
N VAL A 297 -13.98 16.99 10.38
CA VAL A 297 -13.31 17.30 11.66
C VAL A 297 -12.93 16.03 12.40
N LYS A 298 -13.84 15.04 12.50
CA LYS A 298 -13.50 13.73 13.09
C LYS A 298 -12.29 13.09 12.42
N GLN A 299 -12.20 13.14 11.08
CA GLN A 299 -11.04 12.59 10.38
C GLN A 299 -9.75 13.34 10.70
N TRP A 300 -9.79 14.67 10.76
CA TRP A 300 -8.60 15.47 11.14
C TRP A 300 -8.21 15.30 12.61
N GLU A 301 -9.15 15.07 13.52
CA GLU A 301 -8.85 14.73 14.91
C GLU A 301 -8.14 13.37 15.02
N ILE A 302 -8.56 12.38 14.21
CA ILE A 302 -7.87 11.09 14.10
C ILE A 302 -6.44 11.30 13.56
N ILE A 303 -6.27 12.13 12.52
CA ILE A 303 -4.94 12.47 11.98
C ILE A 303 -4.07 13.16 13.03
N LYS A 304 -4.64 14.09 13.81
CA LYS A 304 -3.94 14.82 14.86
C LYS A 304 -3.51 13.93 16.03
N SER A 305 -4.34 12.96 16.40
CA SER A 305 -4.04 11.99 17.47
C SER A 305 -3.05 10.90 17.06
N THR A 306 -2.76 10.78 15.75
CA THR A 306 -1.77 9.86 15.19
C THR A 306 -0.50 10.60 14.78
N ARG A 307 0.36 10.01 13.94
CA ARG A 307 1.54 10.69 13.40
C ARG A 307 1.12 11.79 12.42
N ASN A 308 0.76 12.96 12.94
CA ASN A 308 0.39 14.10 12.11
C ASN A 308 1.61 14.62 11.32
N ILE A 309 1.56 14.46 10.00
CA ILE A 309 2.55 14.99 9.05
C ILE A 309 2.07 16.26 8.34
N TYR A 310 0.81 16.64 8.53
CA TYR A 310 0.14 17.73 7.82
C TYR A 310 0.14 19.00 8.67
N LEU A 311 0.76 20.07 8.14
CA LEU A 311 0.97 21.35 8.84
C LEU A 311 -0.32 22.18 8.99
N ASP A 312 -1.33 21.92 8.16
CA ASP A 312 -2.56 22.70 8.07
C ASP A 312 -3.71 22.13 8.93
N ILE A 313 -3.52 20.96 9.56
CA ILE A 313 -4.55 20.28 10.36
C ILE A 313 -5.04 21.13 11.51
N ASP A 314 -4.16 21.79 12.26
CA ASP A 314 -4.56 22.64 13.38
C ASP A 314 -5.40 23.84 12.93
N HIS A 315 -5.05 24.43 11.78
CA HIS A 315 -5.81 25.52 11.19
C HIS A 315 -7.18 25.01 10.73
N LYS A 316 -7.24 23.88 10.00
CA LYS A 316 -8.50 23.27 9.54
C LYS A 316 -9.40 22.92 10.72
N LEU A 317 -8.89 22.26 11.76
CA LEU A 317 -9.66 21.97 12.98
C LEU A 317 -10.22 23.24 13.60
N LYS A 318 -9.40 24.30 13.74
CA LYS A 318 -9.89 25.59 14.27
C LYS A 318 -11.02 26.17 13.42
N THR A 319 -10.80 26.28 12.10
CA THR A 319 -11.76 26.87 11.15
C THR A 319 -13.06 26.07 11.07
N TYR A 320 -12.99 24.76 10.93
CA TYR A 320 -14.19 23.94 10.74
C TYR A 320 -14.92 23.66 12.05
N SER A 321 -14.23 23.59 13.19
CA SER A 321 -14.91 23.52 14.49
C SER A 321 -15.63 24.82 14.85
N SER A 322 -15.10 25.99 14.48
CA SER A 322 -15.85 27.25 14.65
C SER A 322 -17.08 27.31 13.75
N ILE A 323 -16.99 26.77 12.53
CA ILE A 323 -18.13 26.63 11.62
C ILE A 323 -19.22 25.73 12.23
N ILE A 324 -18.85 24.57 12.78
CA ILE A 324 -19.81 23.61 13.38
C ILE A 324 -20.47 24.18 14.65
N ALA A 325 -19.72 24.88 15.50
CA ALA A 325 -20.23 25.44 16.74
C ALA A 325 -21.27 26.56 16.52
N ASN A 326 -21.35 27.10 15.31
CA ASN A 326 -22.17 28.23 14.98
C ASN A 326 -23.44 27.82 14.21
N ASN A 327 -24.61 28.00 14.83
CA ASN A 327 -25.90 27.68 14.23
C ASN A 327 -26.21 28.51 12.97
N ALA A 328 -25.82 29.78 12.92
CA ALA A 328 -26.07 30.66 11.77
C ALA A 328 -25.19 30.30 10.56
N LEU A 329 -23.91 29.98 10.78
CA LEU A 329 -23.00 29.53 9.74
C LEU A 329 -23.33 28.11 9.27
N ARG A 330 -23.69 27.20 10.18
CA ARG A 330 -24.17 25.85 9.83
C ARG A 330 -25.40 25.92 8.93
N THR A 331 -26.38 26.75 9.29
CA THR A 331 -27.59 26.96 8.47
C THR A 331 -27.25 27.55 7.09
N ALA A 332 -26.27 28.45 7.01
CA ALA A 332 -25.78 29.03 5.75
C ALA A 332 -25.13 28.03 4.81
N LEU A 333 -24.50 27.02 5.39
CA LEU A 333 -23.79 25.99 4.65
C LEU A 333 -24.75 24.89 4.19
N GLU A 334 -25.70 24.46 5.02
CA GLU A 334 -26.62 23.37 4.73
C GLU A 334 -27.75 23.74 3.75
N MET A 335 -28.09 25.02 3.66
CA MET A 335 -29.14 25.50 2.77
C MET A 335 -28.60 25.85 1.37
N ASP A 336 -29.49 25.90 0.38
CA ASP A 336 -29.19 26.61 -0.86
C ASP A 336 -28.85 28.07 -0.52
N VAL A 337 -27.79 28.58 -1.13
CA VAL A 337 -27.29 29.93 -0.85
C VAL A 337 -28.35 31.02 -1.09
N VAL A 338 -29.29 30.83 -2.04
CA VAL A 338 -30.39 31.76 -2.28
C VAL A 338 -31.43 31.67 -1.16
N ASP A 339 -31.83 30.45 -0.77
CA ASP A 339 -32.79 30.24 0.32
C ASP A 339 -32.27 30.82 1.65
N TYR A 340 -30.98 30.65 1.94
CA TYR A 340 -30.33 31.25 3.10
C TYR A 340 -30.39 32.79 3.04
N LEU A 341 -30.07 33.35 1.87
CA LEU A 341 -30.10 34.80 1.64
C LEU A 341 -31.51 35.37 1.86
N GLU A 342 -32.54 34.76 1.28
CA GLU A 342 -33.92 35.23 1.43
C GLU A 342 -34.37 35.20 2.90
N LYS A 343 -34.04 34.13 3.60
CA LYS A 343 -34.48 33.91 4.97
C LYS A 343 -33.77 34.81 5.98
N HIS A 344 -32.47 35.06 5.79
CA HIS A 344 -31.64 35.72 6.80
C HIS A 344 -31.08 37.06 6.33
N PHE A 345 -30.50 37.12 5.14
CA PHE A 345 -29.76 38.30 4.69
C PHE A 345 -30.64 39.41 4.07
N TYR A 346 -31.67 39.04 3.32
CA TYR A 346 -32.60 40.01 2.71
C TYR A 346 -33.34 40.79 3.79
N ARG A 347 -33.66 40.14 4.91
CA ARG A 347 -34.25 40.81 6.07
C ARG A 347 -33.30 41.84 6.68
N VAL A 348 -32.02 41.51 6.85
CA VAL A 348 -30.98 42.45 7.32
C VAL A 348 -30.91 43.68 6.41
N LEU A 349 -30.83 43.45 5.10
CA LEU A 349 -30.80 44.53 4.11
C LEU A 349 -32.04 45.42 4.20
N THR A 350 -33.21 44.79 4.28
CA THR A 350 -34.51 45.49 4.38
C THR A 350 -34.60 46.35 5.63
N LEU A 351 -34.19 45.83 6.79
CA LEU A 351 -34.17 46.58 8.05
C LEU A 351 -33.19 47.75 8.02
N ASN A 352 -32.14 47.68 7.19
CA ASN A 352 -31.19 48.76 6.97
C ASN A 352 -31.59 49.71 5.81
N GLY A 353 -32.84 49.62 5.33
CA GLY A 353 -33.39 50.50 4.30
C GLY A 353 -32.95 50.17 2.87
N TYR A 354 -32.41 48.97 2.64
CA TYR A 354 -32.09 48.46 1.31
C TYR A 354 -33.22 47.60 0.75
N ILE A 355 -33.37 47.61 -0.57
CA ILE A 355 -34.26 46.70 -1.29
C ILE A 355 -33.40 45.90 -2.27
N VAL A 356 -33.49 44.58 -2.23
CA VAL A 356 -32.84 43.73 -3.21
C VAL A 356 -33.58 43.86 -4.54
N THR A 357 -32.86 44.22 -5.59
CA THR A 357 -33.44 44.43 -6.92
C THR A 357 -33.08 43.34 -7.92
N ASP A 358 -31.95 42.66 -7.71
CA ASP A 358 -31.47 41.62 -8.62
C ASP A 358 -30.48 40.69 -7.90
N HIS A 359 -30.41 39.44 -8.34
CA HIS A 359 -29.40 38.48 -7.90
C HIS A 359 -29.01 37.50 -9.02
N SER A 360 -27.77 37.03 -9.00
CA SER A 360 -27.21 36.05 -9.94
C SER A 360 -26.49 34.97 -9.16
N LYS A 361 -27.03 33.75 -9.19
CA LYS A 361 -26.39 32.55 -8.64
C LYS A 361 -25.30 32.09 -9.61
N LYS A 362 -24.04 32.06 -9.16
CA LYS A 362 -22.89 31.59 -9.94
C LYS A 362 -22.59 30.11 -9.69
N SER A 363 -22.83 29.65 -8.47
CA SER A 363 -22.75 28.24 -8.06
C SER A 363 -23.69 28.00 -6.89
N ASP A 364 -23.76 26.76 -6.40
CA ASP A 364 -24.52 26.39 -5.19
C ASP A 364 -24.05 27.07 -3.90
N THR A 365 -22.92 27.77 -3.96
CA THR A 365 -22.30 28.42 -2.80
C THR A 365 -21.96 29.88 -3.04
N LEU A 366 -22.13 30.41 -4.26
CA LEU A 366 -21.75 31.78 -4.59
C LEU A 366 -22.89 32.51 -5.31
N VAL A 367 -23.32 33.63 -4.72
CA VAL A 367 -24.35 34.49 -5.29
C VAL A 367 -23.87 35.94 -5.28
N PHE A 368 -24.11 36.62 -6.39
CA PHE A 368 -23.97 38.07 -6.49
C PHE A 368 -25.34 38.72 -6.43
N PHE A 369 -25.47 39.87 -5.80
CA PHE A 369 -26.74 40.58 -5.74
C PHE A 369 -26.57 42.10 -5.71
N VAL A 370 -27.64 42.77 -6.11
CA VAL A 370 -27.72 44.22 -6.28
C VAL A 370 -28.85 44.72 -5.40
N THR A 371 -28.55 45.74 -4.60
CA THR A 371 -29.52 46.38 -3.71
C THR A 371 -29.58 47.87 -3.96
N ILE A 372 -30.70 48.48 -3.59
CA ILE A 372 -30.88 49.94 -3.64
C ILE A 372 -31.20 50.45 -2.24
N LYS A 373 -30.43 51.40 -1.74
CA LYS A 373 -30.77 52.12 -0.50
C LYS A 373 -31.74 53.25 -0.81
N LYS A 374 -32.93 53.23 -0.21
CA LYS A 374 -33.90 54.32 -0.34
C LYS A 374 -33.69 55.35 0.77
N PHE A 375 -33.39 56.59 0.39
CA PHE A 375 -33.40 57.73 1.30
C PHE A 375 -34.80 58.36 1.36
N GLY A 376 -35.11 59.07 2.44
CA GLY A 376 -36.35 59.83 2.59
C GLY A 376 -36.51 60.94 1.53
N SER A 377 -37.56 61.75 1.68
CA SER A 377 -38.21 62.59 0.63
C SER A 377 -37.34 63.54 -0.22
N GLU A 378 -36.05 63.72 0.06
CA GLU A 378 -35.16 64.59 -0.72
C GLU A 378 -33.81 63.95 -1.13
N GLY A 379 -33.60 62.65 -0.89
CA GLY A 379 -32.34 61.96 -1.19
C GLY A 379 -32.37 61.09 -2.45
N GLN A 380 -31.30 61.10 -3.25
CA GLN A 380 -31.11 60.15 -4.34
C GLN A 380 -30.81 58.74 -3.81
N SER A 381 -31.41 57.71 -4.41
CA SER A 381 -31.07 56.32 -4.12
C SER A 381 -29.75 55.93 -4.78
N TYR A 382 -28.92 55.13 -4.12
CA TYR A 382 -27.75 54.51 -4.74
C TYR A 382 -27.83 52.99 -4.74
N LYS A 383 -27.15 52.39 -5.72
CA LYS A 383 -27.00 50.95 -5.88
C LYS A 383 -25.79 50.45 -5.12
N SER A 384 -25.91 49.31 -4.47
CA SER A 384 -24.79 48.58 -3.89
C SER A 384 -24.78 47.15 -4.41
N THR A 385 -23.58 46.60 -4.62
CA THR A 385 -23.41 45.20 -5.00
C THR A 385 -22.77 44.42 -3.88
N PHE A 386 -23.13 43.15 -3.81
CA PHE A 386 -22.61 42.25 -2.81
C PHE A 386 -22.31 40.90 -3.45
N ALA A 387 -21.26 40.23 -2.97
CA ALA A 387 -21.08 38.80 -3.16
C ALA A 387 -21.17 38.11 -1.81
N LEU A 388 -21.90 37.00 -1.77
CA LEU A 388 -21.87 36.08 -0.64
C LEU A 388 -21.34 34.72 -1.12
N ASP A 389 -20.23 34.30 -0.52
CA ASP A 389 -19.64 32.98 -0.67
C ASP A 389 -19.85 32.14 0.60
N THR A 390 -20.68 31.11 0.48
CA THR A 390 -20.97 30.12 1.51
C THR A 390 -20.23 28.81 1.26
N SER A 391 -19.15 28.79 0.49
CA SER A 391 -18.43 27.55 0.17
C SER A 391 -17.61 26.99 1.34
N GLY A 392 -17.32 27.82 2.34
CA GLY A 392 -16.41 27.49 3.44
C GLY A 392 -14.93 27.44 3.03
N TYR A 393 -14.60 27.71 1.77
CA TYR A 393 -13.23 27.85 1.29
C TYR A 393 -12.79 29.31 1.27
N PRO A 394 -11.48 29.60 1.42
CA PRO A 394 -10.97 30.94 1.22
C PRO A 394 -11.26 31.44 -0.21
N MET A 395 -11.92 32.59 -0.31
CA MET A 395 -12.28 33.18 -1.60
C MET A 395 -11.02 33.55 -2.39
N ARG A 396 -10.97 33.13 -3.65
CA ARG A 396 -9.83 33.31 -4.55
C ARG A 396 -9.94 34.57 -5.41
N GLN A 397 -8.81 35.03 -5.96
CA GLN A 397 -8.74 36.25 -6.78
C GLN A 397 -9.64 36.21 -8.03
N ASP A 398 -9.79 35.04 -8.67
CA ASP A 398 -10.65 34.88 -9.84
C ASP A 398 -12.12 35.19 -9.56
N ILE A 399 -12.58 34.93 -8.34
CA ILE A 399 -13.94 35.27 -7.89
C ILE A 399 -14.07 36.78 -7.64
N VAL A 400 -13.04 37.39 -7.05
CA VAL A 400 -13.00 38.83 -6.81
C VAL A 400 -13.06 39.61 -8.12
N ASP A 401 -12.27 39.21 -9.12
CA ASP A 401 -12.23 39.88 -10.41
C ASP A 401 -13.60 39.81 -11.11
N GLN A 402 -14.27 38.66 -11.07
CA GLN A 402 -15.64 38.50 -11.57
C GLN A 402 -16.64 39.40 -10.84
N PHE A 403 -16.50 39.53 -9.51
CA PHE A 403 -17.36 40.39 -8.72
C PHE A 403 -17.13 41.88 -9.04
N VAL A 404 -15.89 42.31 -9.27
CA VAL A 404 -15.55 43.69 -9.67
C VAL A 404 -16.25 44.03 -10.98
N ASP A 405 -16.17 43.15 -11.98
CA ASP A 405 -16.84 43.36 -13.26
C ASP A 405 -18.37 43.42 -13.09
N TYR A 406 -18.93 42.56 -12.24
CA TYR A 406 -20.34 42.59 -11.88
C TYR A 406 -20.74 43.94 -11.27
N ALA A 407 -20.01 44.43 -10.27
CA ALA A 407 -20.24 45.72 -9.63
C ALA A 407 -20.19 46.90 -10.63
N ARG A 408 -19.25 46.85 -11.57
CA ARG A 408 -19.08 47.87 -12.62
C ARG A 408 -20.27 47.94 -13.57
N VAL A 409 -20.79 46.78 -14.00
CA VAL A 409 -21.97 46.70 -14.89
C VAL A 409 -23.20 47.37 -14.25
N TYR A 410 -23.40 47.16 -12.94
CA TYR A 410 -24.54 47.72 -12.22
C TYR A 410 -24.33 49.15 -11.70
N LYS A 411 -23.14 49.74 -11.94
CA LYS A 411 -22.76 51.10 -11.51
C LYS A 411 -22.96 51.31 -10.01
N SER A 412 -22.49 50.34 -9.22
CA SER A 412 -22.63 50.37 -7.77
C SER A 412 -21.78 51.48 -7.15
N ALA A 413 -22.35 52.18 -6.17
CA ALA A 413 -21.64 53.17 -5.37
C ALA A 413 -20.74 52.51 -4.32
N HIS A 414 -21.19 51.38 -3.77
CA HIS A 414 -20.44 50.58 -2.80
C HIS A 414 -20.56 49.09 -3.10
N SER A 415 -19.47 48.36 -2.88
CA SER A 415 -19.41 46.93 -3.14
C SER A 415 -18.90 46.17 -1.92
N PHE A 416 -19.53 45.04 -1.59
CA PHE A 416 -19.20 44.26 -0.41
C PHE A 416 -18.90 42.80 -0.79
N LEU A 417 -17.75 42.30 -0.39
CA LEU A 417 -17.39 40.89 -0.53
C LEU A 417 -17.55 40.20 0.81
N ILE A 418 -18.33 39.12 0.85
CA ILE A 418 -18.61 38.36 2.07
C ILE A 418 -18.24 36.90 1.80
N SER A 419 -17.41 36.32 2.66
CA SER A 419 -17.02 34.92 2.57
C SER A 419 -17.09 34.26 3.94
N ILE A 420 -17.76 33.11 4.04
CA ILE A 420 -17.79 32.28 5.25
C ILE A 420 -16.45 31.55 5.45
N GLY A 421 -15.75 31.21 4.36
CA GLY A 421 -14.44 30.55 4.41
C GLY A 421 -13.26 31.52 4.55
N GLY A 422 -13.53 32.82 4.71
CA GLY A 422 -12.52 33.88 4.68
C GLY A 422 -11.98 34.14 3.27
N PHE A 423 -10.82 34.81 3.20
CA PHE A 423 -10.20 35.24 1.94
C PHE A 423 -8.81 34.63 1.77
N ALA A 424 -8.43 34.32 0.54
CA ALA A 424 -7.09 33.84 0.24
C ALA A 424 -6.02 34.90 0.59
N PRO A 425 -4.82 34.48 1.04
CA PRO A 425 -3.74 35.42 1.36
C PRO A 425 -3.31 36.23 0.13
N ASN A 426 -3.02 37.52 0.34
CA ASN A 426 -2.63 38.50 -0.68
C ASN A 426 -3.72 38.83 -1.73
N LEU A 427 -4.99 38.69 -1.36
CA LEU A 427 -6.13 39.15 -2.15
C LEU A 427 -5.95 40.64 -2.54
N LYS A 428 -6.12 40.95 -3.82
CA LYS A 428 -6.13 42.34 -4.31
C LYS A 428 -7.56 42.80 -4.50
N THR A 429 -7.95 43.83 -3.76
CA THR A 429 -9.24 44.50 -3.89
C THR A 429 -9.03 45.96 -4.26
N ASP A 430 -9.97 46.53 -5.01
CA ASP A 430 -10.05 47.99 -5.21
C ASP A 430 -10.55 48.66 -3.93
N ASP A 431 -10.21 49.93 -3.71
CA ASP A 431 -10.58 50.73 -2.52
C ASP A 431 -12.10 50.89 -2.37
N THR A 432 -12.85 50.69 -3.46
CA THR A 432 -14.32 50.72 -3.51
C THR A 432 -14.99 49.44 -2.99
N ILE A 433 -14.22 48.39 -2.73
CA ILE A 433 -14.72 47.07 -2.29
C ILE A 433 -14.37 46.86 -0.82
N MET A 434 -15.39 46.69 0.01
CA MET A 434 -15.23 46.35 1.42
C MET A 434 -15.35 44.83 1.59
N THR A 435 -14.32 44.19 2.14
CA THR A 435 -14.39 42.80 2.57
C THR A 435 -15.04 42.71 3.95
N ILE A 436 -15.91 41.72 4.11
CA ILE A 436 -16.55 41.39 5.38
C ILE A 436 -16.11 39.97 5.75
N GLU A 437 -15.28 39.90 6.79
CA GLU A 437 -14.82 38.64 7.37
C GLU A 437 -15.97 37.86 8.03
N PRO A 438 -15.86 36.53 8.13
CA PRO A 438 -16.92 35.66 8.66
C PRO A 438 -17.47 36.14 10.01
N GLU A 439 -16.62 36.54 10.95
CA GLU A 439 -17.02 36.94 12.30
C GLU A 439 -17.84 38.24 12.30
N ARG A 440 -17.51 39.15 11.38
CA ARG A 440 -18.24 40.41 11.25
C ARG A 440 -19.58 40.20 10.55
N PHE A 441 -19.62 39.31 9.57
CA PHE A 441 -20.86 38.93 8.89
C PHE A 441 -21.84 38.26 9.87
N GLU A 442 -21.33 37.38 10.71
CA GLU A 442 -22.08 36.74 11.79
C GLU A 442 -22.71 37.76 12.74
N ALA A 443 -21.92 38.70 13.28
CA ALA A 443 -22.44 39.74 14.17
C ALA A 443 -23.55 40.59 13.52
N ILE A 444 -23.47 40.81 12.20
CA ILE A 444 -24.51 41.52 11.44
C ILE A 444 -25.80 40.69 11.36
N ILE A 445 -25.71 39.38 11.11
CA ILE A 445 -26.86 38.49 11.06
C ILE A 445 -27.50 38.33 12.45
N GLU A 446 -26.70 38.00 13.47
CA GLU A 446 -27.18 37.74 14.84
C GLU A 446 -27.77 38.99 15.49
N GLY A 447 -27.11 40.14 15.35
CA GLY A 447 -27.58 41.40 15.90
C GLY A 447 -28.90 41.86 15.31
N VAL A 448 -29.29 41.39 14.13
CA VAL A 448 -30.61 41.68 13.54
C VAL A 448 -31.66 40.66 13.97
N ILE A 449 -31.28 39.39 14.14
CA ILE A 449 -32.17 38.35 14.66
C ILE A 449 -32.62 38.70 16.08
N SER A 450 -31.72 39.18 16.95
CA SER A 450 -32.03 39.57 18.33
C SER A 450 -32.93 40.81 18.48
N PHE A 451 -33.07 41.63 17.44
CA PHE A 451 -33.99 42.78 17.41
C PHE A 451 -35.39 42.40 16.92
N SER A 452 -35.57 41.15 16.48
CA SER A 452 -36.77 40.70 15.77
C SER A 452 -37.65 39.71 16.55
N ASP A 453 -37.15 39.26 17.71
CA ASP A 453 -37.91 38.60 18.79
C ASP A 453 -38.23 39.63 19.89
#